data_AF-A0A2W0A4I4-F1
#
_entry.id   AF-A0A2W0A4I4-F1
#
_cell.length_a   1.000
_cell.length_b   1.000
_cell.length_c   1.000
_cell.angle_alpha   90.00
_cell.angle_beta   90.00
_cell.angle_gamma   90.00
#
_symmetry.space_group_name_H-M   'P 1'
#
loop_
_entity.id
_entity.type
_entity.pdbx_description
1 polymer ?
#
loop_
_entity_poly.entity_id
_entity_poly.type
_entity_poly.pdbx_seq_one_letter_code
_entity_poly.pdbx_strand_id
1 'polypeptide(L)' 'IRSGGSIPIVTDFQDVLKIPSVMMGFGLPDDNLHAPNEKFHIPNFYRGIETICLFFEKVGGKA' A
#
# COMPACT_ATOMS: atom_id res chain seq x y z
N ILE A 1 -7.29 -8.14 -3.65
CA ILE A 1 -8.43 -7.23 -3.38
C ILE A 1 -8.45 -6.15 -4.45
N ARG A 2 -9.57 -5.93 -5.14
CA ARG A 2 -9.77 -4.73 -5.97
C ARG A 2 -10.60 -3.77 -5.13
N SER A 3 -9.94 -2.80 -4.51
CA SER A 3 -10.63 -1.72 -3.78
C SER A 3 -11.23 -0.73 -4.79
N GLY A 4 -12.40 -0.17 -4.50
CA GLY A 4 -13.04 0.85 -5.31
C GLY A 4 -12.45 2.26 -5.17
N GLY A 5 -11.44 2.44 -4.30
CA GLY A 5 -10.75 3.72 -4.13
C GLY A 5 -9.84 4.05 -5.32
N SER A 6 -9.90 5.30 -5.76
CA SER A 6 -9.05 5.81 -6.85
C SER A 6 -7.78 6.46 -6.30
N ILE A 7 -6.63 6.10 -6.86
CA ILE A 7 -5.34 6.77 -6.60
C ILE A 7 -4.77 7.19 -7.96
N PRO A 8 -5.23 8.33 -8.53
CA PRO A 8 -4.97 8.68 -9.94
C PRO A 8 -3.48 8.82 -10.29
N ILE A 9 -2.64 9.27 -9.37
CA ILE A 9 -1.20 9.48 -9.63
C ILE A 9 -0.45 8.19 -10.03
N VAL A 10 -1.00 7.00 -9.74
CA VAL A 10 -0.39 5.72 -10.12
C VAL A 10 -0.27 5.60 -11.64
N THR A 11 -1.25 6.08 -12.40
CA THR A 11 -1.18 6.06 -13.88
C THR A 11 -0.14 7.06 -14.38
N ASP A 12 -0.05 8.23 -13.75
CA ASP A 12 0.92 9.26 -14.13
C ASP A 12 2.37 8.79 -13.92
N PHE A 13 2.65 8.03 -12.85
CA PHE A 13 3.99 7.44 -12.66
C PHE A 13 4.34 6.45 -13.78
N GLN A 14 3.39 5.63 -14.22
CA GLN A 14 3.60 4.74 -15.34
C GLN A 14 3.80 5.50 -16.65
N ASP A 15 3.02 6.56 -16.90
CA ASP A 15 3.03 7.28 -18.17
C ASP A 15 4.20 8.26 -18.30
N VAL A 16 4.59 8.93 -17.22
CA VAL A 16 5.65 9.94 -17.22
C VAL A 16 7.00 9.34 -16.90
N LEU A 17 7.11 8.59 -15.80
CA LEU A 17 8.39 8.06 -15.30
C LEU A 17 8.75 6.71 -15.93
N LYS A 18 7.79 6.03 -16.55
CA LYS A 18 7.96 4.69 -17.15
C LYS A 18 8.45 3.64 -16.15
N ILE A 19 8.09 3.78 -14.87
CA ILE A 19 8.44 2.84 -13.81
C ILE A 19 7.21 2.03 -13.33
N PRO A 20 7.38 0.76 -12.96
CA PRO A 20 6.32 -0.01 -12.34
C PRO A 20 6.00 0.52 -10.93
N SER A 21 4.71 0.63 -10.61
CA SER A 21 4.23 1.03 -9.28
C SER A 21 3.62 -0.17 -8.55
N VAL A 22 3.93 -0.32 -7.27
CA VAL A 22 3.38 -1.39 -6.41
C VAL A 22 2.49 -0.77 -5.33
N MET A 23 1.21 -1.14 -5.34
CA MET A 23 0.24 -0.76 -4.31
C MET A 23 0.10 -1.88 -3.29
N MET A 24 0.65 -1.71 -2.09
CA MET A 24 0.71 -2.80 -1.11
C MET A 24 -0.58 -2.96 -0.28
N GLY A 25 -1.11 -1.85 0.27
CA GLY A 25 -2.39 -1.82 1.01
C GLY A 25 -2.46 -2.71 2.26
N PHE A 26 -2.59 -2.10 3.45
CA PHE A 26 -2.60 -2.84 4.73
C PHE A 26 -3.92 -2.76 5.49
N GLY A 27 -4.89 -2.02 4.98
CA GLY A 27 -6.19 -1.85 5.63
C GLY A 27 -7.12 -3.06 5.46
N LEU A 28 -8.08 -3.18 6.37
CA LEU A 28 -9.18 -4.12 6.28
C LEU A 28 -10.44 -3.45 5.69
N PRO A 29 -11.37 -4.22 5.10
CA PRO A 29 -12.61 -3.66 4.55
C PRO A 29 -13.47 -2.88 5.55
N ASP A 30 -13.33 -3.15 6.86
CA ASP A 30 -14.08 -2.54 7.96
C ASP A 30 -13.28 -1.45 8.71
N ASP A 31 -12.20 -0.93 8.10
CA ASP A 31 -11.44 0.19 8.65
C ASP A 31 -12.20 1.52 8.56
N ASN A 32 -13.30 1.58 7.80
CA ASN A 32 -14.17 2.76 7.70
C ASN A 32 -13.43 4.04 7.29
N LEU A 33 -12.53 3.94 6.31
CA LEU A 33 -11.80 5.09 5.76
C LEU A 33 -12.78 6.21 5.41
N HIS A 34 -12.56 7.41 5.97
CA HIS A 34 -13.42 8.60 5.80
C HIS A 34 -14.82 8.53 6.45
N ALA A 35 -15.03 7.63 7.41
CA ALA A 35 -16.29 7.51 8.15
C ALA A 35 -16.07 7.42 9.68
N PRO A 36 -17.10 7.62 10.52
CA PRO A 36 -16.97 7.46 11.96
C PRO A 36 -16.48 6.07 12.38
N ASN A 37 -15.77 6.02 13.51
CA ASN A 37 -15.09 4.82 14.01
C ASN A 37 -14.07 4.25 13.00
N GLU A 38 -13.42 5.14 12.24
CA GLU A 38 -12.23 4.79 11.46
C GLU A 38 -11.19 4.17 12.39
N LYS A 39 -10.66 3.02 11.98
CA LYS A 39 -9.68 2.27 12.77
C LYS A 39 -8.61 1.67 11.89
N PHE A 40 -7.59 1.14 12.54
CA PHE A 40 -6.58 0.33 11.90
C PHE A 40 -6.30 -0.92 12.72
N HIS A 41 -6.17 -2.06 12.06
CA HIS A 41 -5.92 -3.33 12.72
C HIS A 41 -4.46 -3.39 13.24
N ILE A 42 -4.27 -3.43 14.57
CA ILE A 42 -2.94 -3.40 15.20
C ILE A 42 -1.98 -4.49 14.68
N PRO A 43 -2.40 -5.76 14.47
CA PRO A 43 -1.54 -6.74 13.82
C PRO A 43 -1.10 -6.35 12.40
N ASN A 44 -1.95 -5.66 11.62
CA ASN A 44 -1.57 -5.18 10.29
C ASN A 44 -0.58 -4.01 10.38
N PHE A 45 -0.59 -3.24 11.49
CA PHE A 45 0.38 -2.16 11.71
C PHE A 45 1.79 -2.73 11.83
N TYR A 46 1.98 -3.69 12.75
CA TYR A 46 3.28 -4.33 12.94
C TYR A 46 3.71 -5.15 11.70
N ARG A 47 2.81 -5.95 11.12
CA ARG A 47 3.12 -6.70 9.90
C ARG A 47 3.37 -5.82 8.68
N GLY A 48 2.73 -4.65 8.61
CA GLY A 48 2.96 -3.67 7.56
C GLY A 48 4.39 -3.13 7.60
N ILE A 49 4.88 -2.80 8.80
CA ILE A 49 6.28 -2.39 9.01
C ILE A 49 7.23 -3.50 8.55
N GLU A 50 7.03 -4.73 9.01
CA GLU A 50 7.86 -5.88 8.61
C GLU A 50 7.83 -6.11 7.10
N THR A 51 6.65 -5.99 6.48
CA THR A 51 6.47 -6.17 5.04
C THR A 51 7.25 -5.14 4.25
N ILE A 52 7.23 -3.86 4.66
CA ILE A 52 7.98 -2.79 3.98
C ILE A 52 9.49 -3.03 4.10
N CYS A 53 9.98 -3.38 5.29
CA CYS A 53 11.40 -3.71 5.50
C CYS A 53 11.84 -4.87 4.59
N LEU A 54 11.08 -5.96 4.58
CA LEU A 54 11.36 -7.14 3.75
C LEU A 54 11.24 -6.82 2.26
N PHE A 55 10.31 -5.96 1.86
CA PHE A 55 10.18 -5.52 0.47
C PHE A 55 11.44 -4.79 0.01
N PHE A 56 11.92 -3.82 0.79
CA PHE A 56 13.15 -3.10 0.47
C PHE A 56 14.39 -4.00 0.53
N GLU A 57 14.49 -4.92 1.48
CA GLU A 57 15.59 -5.89 1.51
C GLU A 57 15.62 -6.75 0.24
N LYS A 58 14.47 -7.32 -0.15
CA LYS A 58 14.39 -8.27 -1.27
C LYS A 58 14.49 -7.61 -2.64
N VAL A 59 13.95 -6.40 -2.78
CA VAL A 59 13.86 -5.68 -4.07
C VAL A 59 14.96 -4.62 -4.19
N GLY A 60 15.30 -3.93 -3.11
CA GLY A 60 16.34 -2.90 -3.07
C GLY A 60 17.77 -3.44 -2.92
N GLY A 61 17.94 -4.65 -2.36
CA GLY A 61 19.26 -5.28 -2.18
C GLY A 61 19.80 -6.06 -3.39
N LYS A 62 19.11 -6.03 -4.54
CA LYS A 62 19.52 -6.69 -5.79
C LYS A 62 19.84 -5.70 -6.92
N ALA A 63 20.54 -4.62 -6.59
CA ALA A 63 21.23 -3.77 -7.58
C ALA A 63 22.70 -4.15 -7.64
#